data_AF-A0A6P8UTL6-F1
#
_entry.id   AF-A0A6P8UTL6-F1
#
_cell.length_a   1.000
_cell.length_b   1.000
_cell.length_c   1.000
_cell.angle_alpha   90.00
_cell.angle_beta   90.00
_cell.angle_gamma   90.00
#
_symmetry.space_group_name_H-M   'P 1'
#
loop_
_entity.id
_entity.type
_entity.pdbx_description
1 polymer ?
#
loop_
_entity_poly.entity_id
_entity_poly.type
_entity_poly.pdbx_seq_one_letter_code
_entity_poly.pdbx_strand_id
1 'polypeptide(L)'
;MMDLVTFEKENRKRIQAVESSFGPAGRHLCQPGRVLVGQGCLMKQGRRKPEPKVFFLFNDMLVYGSIILNGRWHKKQKVIPLEDIMLEDMEDKEGLSYEWLVRTPCKSFFVSADSLEEKQTWMEHIGNSRLNLLQRRGSRPGSTFAGGGRGLLIG
;
A
#
# COMPACT_ATOMS: atom_id res chain seq x y z
N MET A 1 -14.92 -10.23 -19.54
CA MET A 1 -13.73 -9.34 -19.53
C MET A 1 -14.25 -7.92 -19.33
N MET A 2 -13.96 -7.27 -18.21
CA MET A 2 -14.33 -5.85 -18.02
C MET A 2 -13.46 -4.97 -18.91
N ASP A 3 -14.05 -3.97 -19.55
CA ASP A 3 -13.28 -2.97 -20.30
C ASP A 3 -12.54 -2.03 -19.33
N LEU A 4 -11.49 -1.37 -19.84
CA LEU A 4 -10.62 -0.50 -19.05
C LEU A 4 -11.37 0.66 -18.41
N VAL A 5 -12.34 1.25 -19.12
CA VAL A 5 -13.11 2.40 -18.64
C VAL A 5 -13.97 2.01 -17.46
N THR A 6 -14.64 0.85 -17.55
CA THR A 6 -15.43 0.26 -16.47
C THR A 6 -14.55 -0.06 -15.27
N PHE A 7 -13.37 -0.65 -15.48
CA PHE A 7 -12.41 -0.93 -14.41
C PHE A 7 -11.95 0.34 -13.70
N GLU A 8 -11.53 1.37 -14.43
CA GLU A 8 -11.06 2.63 -13.84
C GLU A 8 -12.15 3.34 -13.05
N LYS A 9 -13.40 3.32 -13.55
CA LYS A 9 -14.56 3.89 -12.87
C LYS A 9 -14.84 3.16 -11.56
N GLU A 10 -14.83 1.83 -11.58
CA GLU A 10 -15.11 1.03 -10.38
C GLU A 10 -13.98 1.13 -9.35
N ASN A 11 -12.73 1.08 -9.80
CA ASN A 11 -11.56 1.31 -8.95
C ASN A 11 -11.65 2.69 -8.27
N ARG A 12 -11.98 3.75 -9.02
CA ARG A 12 -12.13 5.10 -8.43
C ARG A 12 -13.18 5.14 -7.33
N LYS A 13 -14.35 4.49 -7.52
CA LYS A 13 -15.39 4.40 -6.49
C LYS A 13 -14.89 3.68 -5.24
N ARG A 14 -14.19 2.56 -5.42
CA ARG A 14 -13.60 1.79 -4.31
C ARG A 14 -12.59 2.63 -3.52
N ILE A 15 -11.70 3.36 -4.19
CA ILE A 15 -10.73 4.26 -3.52
C ILE A 15 -11.45 5.39 -2.78
N GLN A 16 -12.49 5.99 -3.39
CA GLN A 16 -13.27 7.05 -2.76
C GLN A 16 -13.99 6.56 -1.50
N ALA A 17 -14.48 5.32 -1.49
CA ALA A 17 -15.07 4.71 -0.30
C ALA A 17 -14.04 4.56 0.83
N VAL A 18 -12.81 4.13 0.51
CA VAL A 18 -11.71 4.05 1.48
C VAL A 18 -11.38 5.44 2.03
N GLU A 19 -11.20 6.45 1.17
CA GLU A 19 -10.91 7.82 1.58
C GLU A 19 -12.01 8.38 2.52
N SER A 20 -13.28 8.21 2.13
CA SER A 20 -14.43 8.69 2.90
C SER A 20 -14.53 8.02 4.28
N SER A 21 -14.10 6.76 4.39
CA SER A 21 -14.13 6.02 5.67
C SER A 21 -13.21 6.59 6.75
N PHE A 22 -12.18 7.36 6.36
CA PHE A 22 -11.30 8.07 7.29
C PHE A 22 -11.81 9.47 7.69
N GLY A 23 -12.91 9.91 7.07
CA GLY A 23 -13.49 11.22 7.28
C GLY A 23 -12.59 12.39 6.82
N PRO A 24 -12.96 13.63 7.15
CA PRO A 24 -12.27 14.84 6.66
C PRO A 24 -10.79 14.97 7.11
N ALA A 25 -10.41 14.26 8.18
CA ALA A 25 -9.03 14.25 8.67
C ALA A 25 -8.13 13.22 7.96
N GLY A 26 -8.69 12.41 7.07
CA GLY A 26 -7.94 11.48 6.22
C GLY A 26 -7.16 12.20 5.12
N ARG A 27 -6.02 11.63 4.73
CA ARG A 27 -5.26 11.98 3.54
C ARG A 27 -6.01 11.52 2.29
N HIS A 28 -5.95 12.35 1.24
CA HIS A 28 -6.46 12.00 -0.07
C HIS A 28 -5.73 10.79 -0.68
N LEU A 29 -6.51 9.79 -1.09
CA LEU A 29 -6.09 8.54 -1.71
C LEU A 29 -6.51 8.49 -3.18
N CYS A 30 -7.55 9.20 -3.63
CA CYS A 30 -7.95 9.24 -5.03
C CYS A 30 -6.90 9.97 -5.91
N GLN A 31 -6.06 9.21 -6.63
CA GLN A 31 -5.07 9.75 -7.58
C GLN A 31 -5.09 8.98 -8.90
N PRO A 32 -4.78 9.64 -10.04
CA PRO A 32 -4.66 8.97 -11.34
C PRO A 32 -3.64 7.82 -11.29
N GLY A 33 -3.98 6.68 -11.90
CA GLY A 33 -3.11 5.50 -11.95
C GLY A 33 -3.00 4.71 -10.63
N ARG A 34 -3.63 5.16 -9.53
CA ARG A 34 -3.70 4.40 -8.28
C ARG A 34 -4.77 3.33 -8.36
N VAL A 35 -4.44 2.13 -7.91
CA VAL A 35 -5.33 0.96 -7.91
C VAL A 35 -5.42 0.39 -6.50
N LEU A 36 -6.64 0.12 -6.03
CA LEU A 36 -6.87 -0.64 -4.80
C LEU A 36 -6.73 -2.13 -5.08
N VAL A 37 -5.62 -2.71 -4.63
CA VAL A 37 -5.26 -4.12 -4.85
C VAL A 37 -5.95 -5.03 -3.85
N GLY A 38 -5.96 -4.65 -2.57
CA GLY A 38 -6.53 -5.48 -1.50
C GLY A 38 -7.03 -4.65 -0.32
N GLN A 39 -7.96 -5.22 0.45
CA GLN A 39 -8.46 -4.66 1.70
C GLN A 39 -8.80 -5.78 2.67
N GLY A 40 -8.64 -5.56 3.97
CA GLY A 40 -8.92 -6.56 4.99
C GLY A 40 -8.66 -6.06 6.40
N CYS A 41 -9.05 -6.86 7.39
CA CYS A 41 -8.73 -6.59 8.79
C CYS A 41 -7.61 -7.52 9.21
N LEU A 42 -6.54 -6.96 9.78
CA LEU A 42 -5.43 -7.75 10.31
C LEU A 42 -5.17 -7.38 11.77
N MET A 43 -4.61 -8.31 12.52
CA MET A 43 -4.25 -8.09 13.91
C MET A 43 -2.85 -7.48 14.00
N LYS A 44 -2.76 -6.21 14.37
CA LYS A 44 -1.47 -5.54 14.52
C LYS A 44 -0.97 -5.68 15.95
N GLN A 45 0.24 -6.18 16.13
CA GLN A 45 0.86 -6.22 17.45
C GLN A 45 1.17 -4.80 17.94
N GLY A 46 0.53 -4.42 19.05
CA GLY A 46 0.75 -3.17 19.77
C GLY A 46 1.75 -3.35 20.91
N ARG A 47 2.14 -2.25 21.56
CA ARG A 47 3.04 -2.29 22.73
C ARG A 47 2.39 -2.95 23.95
N ARG A 48 1.05 -2.87 24.06
CA ARG A 48 0.29 -3.37 25.22
C ARG A 48 -0.49 -4.63 24.90
N LYS A 49 -1.12 -4.67 23.72
CA LYS A 49 -1.91 -5.80 23.26
C LYS A 49 -2.02 -5.81 21.73
N PRO A 50 -2.36 -6.96 21.13
CA PRO A 50 -2.82 -7.03 19.75
C PRO A 50 -4.05 -6.12 19.55
N GLU A 51 -4.09 -5.37 18.44
CA GLU A 51 -5.22 -4.52 18.09
C GLU A 51 -5.65 -4.74 16.63
N PRO A 52 -6.95 -5.00 16.36
CA PRO A 52 -7.41 -5.10 14.98
C PRO A 52 -7.27 -3.76 14.27
N LYS A 53 -6.78 -3.80 13.04
CA LYS A 53 -6.64 -2.65 12.14
C LYS A 53 -7.21 -3.01 10.79
N VAL A 54 -7.84 -2.04 10.14
CA VAL A 54 -8.12 -2.15 8.72
C VAL A 54 -6.84 -1.86 7.94
N PHE A 55 -6.57 -2.64 6.91
CA PHE A 55 -5.48 -2.46 5.97
C PHE A 55 -6.05 -2.34 4.55
N PHE A 56 -5.44 -1.45 3.76
CA PHE A 56 -5.73 -1.23 2.36
C PHE A 56 -4.40 -1.22 1.60
N LEU A 57 -4.25 -2.15 0.67
CA LEU A 57 -3.11 -2.21 -0.23
C LEU A 57 -3.45 -1.50 -1.53
N PHE A 58 -2.69 -0.47 -1.85
CA PHE A 58 -2.67 0.15 -3.17
C PHE A 58 -1.42 -0.31 -3.93
N ASN A 59 -1.42 -0.11 -5.24
CA ASN A 59 -0.27 -0.43 -6.09
C ASN A 59 1.01 0.39 -5.78
N ASP A 60 0.91 1.47 -4.99
CA ASP A 60 2.01 2.36 -4.63
C ASP A 60 2.22 2.53 -3.12
N MET A 61 1.25 2.16 -2.28
CA MET A 61 1.34 2.30 -0.83
C MET A 61 0.52 1.24 -0.06
N LEU A 62 0.88 1.03 1.21
CA LEU A 62 0.05 0.37 2.20
C LEU A 62 -0.56 1.42 3.14
N VAL A 63 -1.88 1.38 3.33
CA VAL A 63 -2.61 2.25 4.25
C VAL A 63 -3.24 1.41 5.35
N TYR A 64 -3.19 1.87 6.60
CA TYR A 64 -3.90 1.21 7.70
C TYR A 64 -4.45 2.20 8.73
N GLY A 65 -5.41 1.75 9.54
CA GLY A 65 -6.07 2.58 10.54
C GLY A 65 -6.75 1.81 11.67
N SER A 66 -7.09 2.53 12.74
CA SER A 66 -7.93 2.02 13.83
C SER A 66 -9.40 1.98 13.39
N ILE A 67 -10.05 0.85 13.64
CA ILE A 67 -11.50 0.67 13.47
C ILE A 67 -12.23 1.34 14.64
N ILE A 68 -13.31 2.08 14.37
CA ILE A 68 -14.11 2.76 15.40
C ILE A 68 -15.47 2.10 15.59
N LEU A 69 -16.39 2.31 14.65
CA LEU A 69 -17.82 2.02 14.81
C LEU A 69 -18.26 1.00 13.77
N ASN A 70 -18.57 -0.22 14.22
CA ASN A 70 -19.07 -1.34 13.40
C ASN A 70 -18.30 -1.56 12.07
N GLY A 71 -16.99 -1.30 12.04
CA GLY A 71 -16.17 -1.46 10.82
C GLY A 71 -16.38 -0.40 9.73
N ARG A 72 -17.26 0.59 9.92
CA ARG A 72 -17.59 1.58 8.88
C ARG A 72 -16.66 2.80 8.86
N TRP A 73 -16.14 3.17 10.02
CA TRP A 73 -15.33 4.38 10.20
C TRP A 73 -13.96 4.06 10.76
N HIS A 74 -12.96 4.76 10.25
CA HIS A 74 -11.56 4.54 10.57
C HIS A 74 -10.90 5.85 11.04
N LYS A 75 -9.92 5.73 11.94
CA LYS A 75 -9.09 6.86 12.39
C LYS A 75 -7.62 6.48 12.45
N LYS A 76 -6.79 7.48 12.73
CA LYS A 76 -5.33 7.31 12.87
C LYS A 76 -4.73 6.69 11.60
N GLN A 77 -5.16 7.20 10.45
CA GLN A 77 -4.67 6.75 9.15
C GLN A 77 -3.13 6.82 9.13
N LYS A 78 -2.53 5.74 8.67
CA LYS A 78 -1.10 5.63 8.41
C LYS A 78 -0.92 5.21 6.97
N VAL A 79 -0.01 5.89 6.29
CA VAL A 79 0.33 5.66 4.89
C VAL A 79 1.81 5.33 4.85
N ILE A 80 2.16 4.20 4.23
CA ILE A 80 3.52 3.73 4.07
C ILE A 80 3.74 3.48 2.57
N PRO A 81 4.66 4.19 1.91
CA PRO A 81 5.04 3.87 0.53
C PRO A 81 5.53 2.43 0.41
N LEU A 82 5.18 1.71 -0.67
CA LEU A 82 5.64 0.33 -0.84
C LEU A 82 7.15 0.22 -0.99
N GLU A 83 7.81 1.24 -1.55
CA GLU A 83 9.28 1.31 -1.67
C GLU A 83 9.98 1.22 -0.30
N ASP A 84 9.32 1.69 0.76
CA ASP A 84 9.81 1.69 2.14
C ASP A 84 9.50 0.39 2.90
N ILE A 85 8.79 -0.56 2.30
CA ILE A 85 8.37 -1.80 2.98
C ILE A 85 9.32 -2.95 2.66
N MET A 86 9.75 -3.64 3.70
CA MET A 86 10.31 -4.99 3.62
C MET A 86 9.48 -5.94 4.47
N LEU A 87 9.22 -7.13 3.94
CA LEU A 87 8.47 -8.16 4.64
C LEU A 87 9.43 -9.26 5.09
N GLU A 88 9.21 -9.75 6.31
CA GLU A 88 9.91 -10.90 6.85
C GLU A 88 8.87 -11.87 7.38
N ASP A 89 8.89 -13.08 6.83
CA ASP A 89 8.02 -14.16 7.23
C ASP A 89 8.45 -14.67 8.62
N MET A 90 7.48 -14.78 9.53
CA MET A 90 7.74 -15.32 10.86
C MET A 90 7.25 -16.77 10.91
N GLU A 91 8.10 -17.66 11.44
CA GLU A 91 7.74 -19.04 11.72
C GLU A 91 6.62 -19.08 12.77
N ASP A 92 5.64 -19.94 12.54
CA ASP A 92 4.59 -20.21 13.52
C ASP A 92 5.24 -20.90 14.73
N LYS A 93 5.28 -20.21 15.87
CA LYS A 93 5.70 -20.75 17.18
C LYS A 93 4.53 -20.74 18.14
N GLU A 94 4.54 -21.60 19.14
CA GLU A 94 3.48 -21.80 20.15
C GLU A 94 2.67 -20.52 20.49
N GLY A 95 1.54 -20.31 19.81
CA GLY A 95 0.64 -19.16 20.01
C GLY A 95 0.73 -17.99 19.02
N LEU A 96 1.67 -17.98 18.07
CA LEU A 96 1.77 -17.04 16.96
C LEU A 96 1.22 -17.69 15.69
N SER A 97 -0.07 -17.49 15.41
CA SER A 97 -0.70 -17.96 14.18
C SER A 97 -0.54 -16.91 13.08
N TYR A 98 0.16 -17.27 12.00
CA TYR A 98 0.13 -16.55 10.72
C TYR A 98 0.63 -15.09 10.83
N GLU A 99 1.73 -14.89 11.55
CA GLU A 99 2.37 -13.57 11.74
C GLU A 99 3.46 -13.30 10.69
N TRP A 100 3.65 -12.03 10.33
CA TRP A 100 4.83 -11.54 9.61
C TRP A 100 5.25 -10.15 10.12
N LEU A 101 6.52 -9.80 9.90
CA LEU A 101 7.06 -8.49 10.26
C LEU A 101 7.03 -7.55 9.05
N VAL A 102 6.40 -6.39 9.22
CA VAL A 102 6.47 -5.27 8.28
C VAL A 102 7.57 -4.33 8.78
N ARG A 103 8.70 -4.27 8.08
CA ARG A 103 9.80 -3.34 8.34
C ARG A 103 9.64 -2.07 7.51
N THR A 104 9.82 -0.92 8.15
CA THR A 104 9.86 0.40 7.49
C THR A 104 10.93 1.28 8.14
N PRO A 105 11.45 2.33 7.48
CA PRO A 105 12.49 3.19 8.04
C PRO A 105 12.09 3.84 9.37
N CYS A 106 10.82 4.21 9.52
CA CYS A 106 10.36 4.92 10.71
C CYS A 106 9.79 3.99 11.79
N LYS A 107 9.12 2.90 11.40
CA LYS A 107 8.40 2.04 12.35
C LYS A 107 8.14 0.64 11.80
N SER A 108 8.83 -0.34 12.37
CA SER A 108 8.54 -1.75 12.15
C SER A 108 7.44 -2.26 13.08
N PHE A 109 6.65 -3.24 12.63
CA PHE A 109 5.62 -3.87 13.43
C PHE A 109 5.24 -5.25 12.93
N PHE A 110 4.89 -6.13 13.85
CA PHE A 110 4.29 -7.42 13.54
C PHE A 110 2.80 -7.28 13.26
N VAL A 111 2.32 -8.13 12.38
CA VAL A 111 0.91 -8.26 12.00
C VAL A 111 0.60 -9.72 11.74
N SER A 112 -0.59 -10.17 12.12
CA SER A 112 -1.08 -11.51 11.83
C SER A 112 -2.43 -11.48 11.12
N ALA A 113 -2.68 -12.53 10.35
CA ALA A 113 -3.92 -12.81 9.64
C ALA A 113 -4.74 -13.89 10.37
N ASP A 114 -5.98 -14.10 9.94
CA ASP A 114 -6.85 -15.13 10.51
C ASP A 114 -6.58 -16.53 9.91
N SER A 115 -5.85 -16.60 8.79
CA SER A 115 -5.44 -17.85 8.15
C SER A 115 -4.07 -17.74 7.47
N LEU A 116 -3.44 -18.90 7.23
CA LEU A 116 -2.19 -18.99 6.45
C LEU A 116 -2.38 -18.46 5.02
N GLU A 117 -3.50 -18.78 4.39
CA GLU A 117 -3.85 -18.32 3.03
C GLU A 117 -3.94 -16.79 2.98
N GLU A 118 -4.59 -16.18 3.97
CA GLU A 118 -4.69 -14.73 4.05
C GLU A 118 -3.30 -14.09 4.25
N LYS A 119 -2.47 -14.62 5.17
CA LYS A 119 -1.07 -14.17 5.34
C LYS A 119 -0.30 -14.21 4.02
N GLN A 120 -0.32 -15.35 3.33
CA GLN A 120 0.39 -15.55 2.08
C GLN A 120 -0.10 -14.58 1.00
N THR A 121 -1.41 -14.42 0.87
CA THR A 121 -2.03 -13.48 -0.08
C THR A 121 -1.58 -12.05 0.17
N TRP A 122 -1.57 -11.59 1.43
CA TRP A 122 -1.10 -10.25 1.77
C TRP A 122 0.38 -10.07 1.46
N MET A 123 1.23 -10.99 1.88
CA MET A 123 2.67 -10.92 1.63
C MET A 123 3.00 -10.90 0.14
N GLU A 124 2.37 -11.79 -0.63
CA GLU A 124 2.53 -11.87 -2.08
C GLU A 124 2.07 -10.58 -2.76
N HIS A 125 0.85 -10.10 -2.47
CA HIS A 125 0.33 -8.90 -3.11
C HIS A 125 1.17 -7.65 -2.78
N ILE A 126 1.65 -7.51 -1.55
CA ILE A 126 2.55 -6.42 -1.17
C ILE A 126 3.88 -6.54 -1.94
N GLY A 127 4.47 -7.73 -1.98
CA GLY A 127 5.72 -8.00 -2.69
C GLY A 127 5.62 -7.71 -4.18
N ASN A 128 4.60 -8.26 -4.84
CA ASN A 128 4.34 -8.05 -6.27
C ASN A 128 4.06 -6.58 -6.60
N SER A 129 3.24 -5.90 -5.79
CA SER A 129 2.94 -4.48 -5.99
C SER A 129 4.20 -3.62 -5.86
N ARG A 130 5.05 -3.92 -4.86
CA ARG A 130 6.33 -3.24 -4.65
C ARG A 130 7.29 -3.47 -5.83
N LEU A 131 7.45 -4.71 -6.29
CA LEU A 131 8.31 -5.04 -7.44
C LEU A 131 7.84 -4.31 -8.70
N ASN A 132 6.54 -4.34 -8.98
CA ASN A 132 5.94 -3.65 -10.12
C ASN A 132 6.14 -2.13 -10.05
N LEU A 133 6.02 -1.53 -8.86
CA LEU A 133 6.29 -0.11 -8.63
C LEU A 133 7.74 0.25 -8.97
N LEU A 134 8.70 -0.55 -8.50
CA LEU A 134 10.13 -0.33 -8.73
C LEU A 134 10.51 -0.48 -10.20
N GLN A 135 9.96 -1.48 -10.90
CA GLN A 135 10.16 -1.67 -12.34
C GLN A 135 9.65 -0.47 -13.16
N ARG A 136 8.44 0.03 -12.84
CA ARG A 136 7.87 1.20 -13.52
C ARG A 136 8.70 2.48 -13.33
N ARG A 137 9.37 2.63 -12.18
CA ARG A 137 10.30 3.75 -11.94
C ARG A 137 11.61 3.59 -12.71
N GLY A 138 12.17 2.37 -12.74
CA GLY A 138 13.41 2.06 -13.45
C GLY A 138 13.29 2.20 -14.98
N SER A 139 12.09 2.00 -15.53
CA SER A 139 11.80 2.11 -16.96
C SER A 139 11.40 3.52 -17.44
N ARG A 140 11.58 4.59 -16.65
CA ARG A 140 11.46 5.95 -17.20
C ARG A 140 12.62 6.17 -18.18
N PRO A 141 12.41 6.24 -19.51
CA PRO A 141 13.41 6.83 -20.37
C PRO A 141 13.51 8.29 -19.92
N GLY A 142 14.71 8.74 -19.56
CA GLY A 142 14.93 10.16 -19.28
C GLY A 142 14.58 10.98 -20.52
N SER A 143 13.36 11.49 -20.60
CA SER A 143 12.96 12.43 -21.62
C SER A 143 13.28 13.83 -21.13
N THR A 144 14.47 14.35 -21.47
CA THR A 144 14.54 15.64 -22.18
C THR A 144 15.85 15.78 -22.95
N PHE A 145 15.68 16.04 -24.24
CA PHE A 145 16.69 16.43 -25.20
C PHE A 145 17.21 17.84 -24.93
N ALA A 146 18.47 18.11 -25.29
CA ALA A 146 18.92 19.44 -25.69
C ALA A 146 19.59 19.31 -27.07
N GLY A 147 18.78 19.35 -28.12
CA GLY A 147 19.23 19.82 -29.42
C GLY A 147 19.32 21.34 -29.36
N GLY A 148 20.51 21.88 -29.59
CA GLY A 148 20.76 23.31 -29.54
C GLY A 148 22.17 23.65 -30.00
N GLY A 149 22.46 23.32 -31.26
CA GLY A 149 23.66 23.79 -31.92
C GLY A 149 23.73 25.32 -31.88
N ARG A 150 24.79 25.84 -31.28
CA ARG A 150 25.40 27.14 -31.55
C ARG A 150 26.89 26.84 -31.59
N GLY A 151 27.54 26.88 -32.74
CA GLY A 151 27.68 28.10 -33.53
C GLY A 151 29.06 28.66 -33.16
N LEU A 152 30.03 28.30 -33.99
CA LEU A 152 31.40 28.80 -34.05
C LEU A 152 31.42 30.33 -33.88
N LEU A 153 32.31 30.87 -33.04
CA LEU A 153 32.91 32.20 -33.23
C LEU A 153 34.24 32.27 -32.49
N ILE A 154 35.28 32.14 -33.31
CA ILE A 154 36.65 32.61 -33.14
C ILE A 154 36.68 34.12 -32.90
N GLY A 155 37.51 34.55 -31.96
CA GLY A 155 37.88 35.93 -31.66
C GLY A 155 39.01 35.96 -30.64
#